data_AF-A0AAU3V367-F1
#
_entry.id   AF-A0AAU3V367-F1
#
_cell.length_a   1.000
_cell.length_b   1.000
_cell.length_c   1.000
_cell.angle_alpha   90.00
_cell.angle_beta   90.00
_cell.angle_gamma   90.00
#
_symmetry.space_group_name_H-M   'P 1'
#
loop_
_entity.id
_entity.type
_entity.pdbx_description
1 polymer ?
#
loop_
_entity_poly.entity_id
_entity_poly.type
_entity_poly.pdbx_seq_one_letter_code
_entity_poly.pdbx_strand_id
1 'polypeptide(L)'
;MTGDVLDGRRVIGFGCAAQAVPTSADDRLLLEGDEHSGPPSRSTDPARHPALERVGLHPYAQLERDRVHHGARGRVHHADDLVPGLTEAFDELIHGGRGPRFLAPLIDRFATSGHGFWLVGGAPRDLLSGFRPDEVGDLDATGTAPAGAFCDLADDVLERDGSSAECPRRFSPDSLVCSVLTPQRDSHVLDYRGLGLRGLPYPATGTDLDQDSRQRDLTVNTLLYDPLHQVVVDPLGRALGDLPHRGGGPRQLVPAGASESPETCAELLLRALKFLLRWQQPGDDRAVRRQNRPRPDSGAEEEHGLDDSAVRAWAKTLPADLVARLDERGEAAWQRLRAQADTCLPGGPHTLPAESLRAYGPVVVELLARITGPGA
;
A
#
# COMPACT_ATOMS: atom_id res chain seq x y z
N MET A 1 0.73 13.27 17.90
CA MET A 1 -0.10 12.40 17.05
C MET A 1 -1.29 13.21 16.57
N THR A 2 -1.89 12.79 15.47
CA THR A 2 -3.06 13.48 14.92
C THR A 2 -4.21 13.44 15.91
N GLY A 3 -4.89 14.56 16.05
CA GLY A 3 -5.87 14.79 17.09
C GLY A 3 -5.32 15.35 18.41
N ASP A 4 -4.01 15.38 18.61
CA ASP A 4 -3.41 16.17 19.69
C ASP A 4 -3.74 17.65 19.53
N VAL A 5 -3.60 18.43 20.60
CA VAL A 5 -3.87 19.87 20.58
C VAL A 5 -2.60 20.64 20.92
N LEU A 6 -2.28 21.66 20.13
CA LEU A 6 -1.18 22.59 20.36
C LEU A 6 -1.74 24.01 20.32
N ASP A 7 -1.63 24.73 21.43
CA ASP A 7 -2.15 26.10 21.58
C ASP A 7 -3.64 26.22 21.16
N GLY A 8 -4.44 25.22 21.54
CA GLY A 8 -5.87 25.16 21.22
C GLY A 8 -6.20 24.77 19.76
N ARG A 9 -5.20 24.55 18.90
CA ARG A 9 -5.39 24.05 17.52
C ARG A 9 -5.11 22.56 17.45
N ARG A 10 -5.93 21.82 16.71
CA ARG A 10 -5.75 20.38 16.54
C ARG A 10 -4.60 20.10 15.57
N VAL A 11 -3.77 19.12 15.90
CA VAL A 11 -2.77 18.52 15.00
C VAL A 11 -3.51 17.67 13.96
N ILE A 12 -3.34 18.01 12.68
CA ILE A 12 -3.99 17.30 11.57
C ILE A 12 -3.06 16.30 10.89
N GLY A 13 -1.74 16.42 11.07
CA GLY A 13 -0.77 15.51 10.48
C GLY A 13 0.64 16.08 10.43
N PHE A 14 1.40 15.60 9.43
CA PHE A 14 2.80 15.91 9.22
C PHE A 14 3.11 16.14 7.75
N GLY A 15 3.88 17.18 7.45
CA GLY A 15 4.53 17.38 6.16
C GLY A 15 6.04 17.09 6.26
N CYS A 16 6.75 17.22 5.15
CA CYS A 16 8.21 17.13 5.10
C CYS A 16 8.77 18.24 4.20
N ALA A 17 9.85 18.89 4.64
CA ALA A 17 10.50 19.93 3.85
C ALA A 17 11.68 19.41 3.01
N ALA A 18 12.11 18.17 3.21
CA ALA A 18 13.29 17.62 2.55
C ALA A 18 13.06 17.40 1.04
N GLN A 19 14.14 17.50 0.27
CA GLN A 19 14.21 17.13 -1.15
C GLN A 19 15.02 15.85 -1.40
N ALA A 20 15.62 15.31 -0.33
CA ALA A 20 16.41 14.08 -0.30
C ALA A 20 16.02 13.28 0.96
N VAL A 21 16.74 12.20 1.27
CA VAL A 21 16.47 11.36 2.46
C VAL A 21 16.36 12.25 3.71
N PRO A 22 15.17 12.34 4.34
CA PRO A 22 14.91 13.26 5.45
C PRO A 22 15.47 12.76 6.77
N THR A 23 15.58 13.67 7.72
CA THR A 23 15.74 13.38 9.16
C THR A 23 14.50 13.87 9.93
N SER A 24 14.34 13.50 11.20
CA SER A 24 13.23 14.03 12.02
C SER A 24 13.22 15.56 12.12
N ALA A 25 14.37 16.22 11.89
CA ALA A 25 14.46 17.68 11.81
C ALA A 25 13.79 18.27 10.56
N ASP A 26 13.49 17.48 9.54
CA ASP A 26 12.81 17.88 8.30
C ASP A 26 11.29 17.70 8.36
N ASP A 27 10.79 16.94 9.33
CA ASP A 27 9.37 16.76 9.55
C ASP A 27 8.72 18.07 10.02
N ARG A 28 7.49 18.31 9.55
CA ARG A 28 6.72 19.54 9.81
C ARG A 28 5.40 19.20 10.46
N LEU A 29 5.17 19.69 11.67
CA LEU A 29 3.89 19.50 12.37
C LEU A 29 2.80 20.35 11.71
N LEU A 30 1.68 19.74 11.30
CA LEU A 30 0.55 20.43 10.68
C LEU A 30 -0.59 20.61 11.69
N LEU A 31 -1.17 21.81 11.74
CA LEU A 31 -2.33 22.14 12.56
C LEU A 31 -3.52 22.55 11.68
N GLU A 32 -4.74 22.46 12.21
CA GLU A 32 -5.95 23.01 11.56
C GLU A 32 -5.73 24.48 11.19
N GLY A 33 -5.97 24.85 9.93
CA GLY A 33 -5.67 26.16 9.35
C GLY A 33 -4.43 26.20 8.45
N ASP A 34 -3.60 25.15 8.42
CA ASP A 34 -2.42 25.07 7.56
C ASP A 34 -2.73 24.45 6.17
N GLU A 35 -4.01 24.35 5.79
CA GLU A 35 -4.45 23.65 4.58
C GLU A 35 -4.22 24.41 3.27
N HIS A 36 -3.87 25.70 3.34
CA HIS A 36 -3.88 26.59 2.18
C HIS A 36 -2.49 27.06 1.71
N SER A 37 -1.42 26.71 2.43
CA SER A 37 -0.03 27.10 2.10
C SER A 37 0.86 25.87 1.95
N GLY A 38 2.17 26.03 1.73
CA GLY A 38 3.10 24.91 1.89
C GLY A 38 3.22 24.44 3.35
N PRO A 39 3.93 23.32 3.62
CA PRO A 39 4.12 22.82 4.97
C PRO A 39 4.85 23.88 5.83
N PRO A 40 4.30 24.28 6.99
CA PRO A 40 4.86 25.33 7.83
C PRO A 40 6.19 24.88 8.45
N SER A 41 7.09 25.82 8.74
CA SER A 41 8.36 25.57 9.44
C SER A 41 8.16 25.31 10.95
N ARG A 42 7.24 24.41 11.31
CA ARG A 42 6.93 24.02 12.68
C ARG A 42 7.55 22.65 12.97
N SER A 43 8.39 22.56 14.00
CA SER A 43 9.05 21.31 14.39
C SER A 43 8.04 20.26 14.89
N THR A 44 8.38 18.98 14.78
CA THR A 44 7.63 17.86 15.38
C THR A 44 8.13 17.47 16.77
N ASP A 45 9.26 18.02 17.21
CA ASP A 45 9.88 17.75 18.52
C ASP A 45 8.98 18.24 19.66
N PRO A 46 8.43 17.34 20.51
CA PRO A 46 7.57 17.72 21.62
C PRO A 46 8.26 18.66 22.62
N ALA A 47 9.59 18.58 22.77
CA ALA A 47 10.33 19.46 23.68
C ALA A 47 10.27 20.94 23.24
N ARG A 48 9.97 21.20 21.96
CA ARG A 48 9.76 22.56 21.43
C ARG A 48 8.32 23.04 21.57
N HIS A 49 7.41 22.19 22.05
CA HIS A 49 5.98 22.46 22.17
C HIS A 49 5.47 22.10 23.57
N PRO A 50 5.83 22.87 24.61
CA PRO A 50 5.43 22.58 25.99
C PRO A 50 3.90 22.63 26.22
N ALA A 51 3.16 23.29 25.32
CA ALA A 51 1.70 23.35 25.33
C ALA A 51 1.03 22.19 24.55
N LEU A 52 1.80 21.19 24.09
CA LEU A 52 1.27 20.05 23.35
C LEU A 52 0.50 19.10 24.29
N GLU A 53 -0.80 18.98 24.08
CA GLU A 53 -1.68 18.06 24.80
C GLU A 53 -1.91 16.79 23.98
N ARG A 54 -1.52 15.64 24.56
CA ARG A 54 -1.65 14.30 23.96
C ARG A 54 -3.06 13.75 24.11
N VAL A 55 -4.03 14.38 23.44
CA VAL A 55 -5.45 13.99 23.47
C VAL A 55 -5.89 13.22 22.22
N GLY A 56 -5.02 13.12 21.20
CA GLY A 56 -5.29 12.35 20.00
C GLY A 56 -5.43 10.86 20.31
N LEU A 57 -6.42 10.22 19.69
CA LEU A 57 -6.59 8.78 19.80
C LEU A 57 -5.50 8.09 18.99
N HIS A 58 -4.82 7.13 19.62
CA HIS A 58 -3.93 6.23 18.90
C HIS A 58 -4.74 5.43 17.87
N PRO A 59 -4.22 5.15 16.66
CA PRO A 59 -4.93 4.34 15.67
C PRO A 59 -5.44 2.99 16.21
N TYR A 60 -4.71 2.35 17.12
CA TYR A 60 -5.17 1.13 17.81
C TYR A 60 -6.45 1.32 18.65
N ALA A 61 -6.64 2.48 19.29
CA ALA A 61 -7.85 2.75 20.05
C ALA A 61 -9.08 2.90 19.12
N GLN A 62 -8.88 3.31 17.86
CA GLN A 62 -9.95 3.29 16.85
C GLN A 62 -10.29 1.85 16.46
N LEU A 63 -9.28 1.00 16.25
CA LEU A 63 -9.47 -0.42 15.95
C LEU A 63 -10.20 -1.17 17.08
N GLU A 64 -9.90 -0.88 18.34
CA GLU A 64 -10.60 -1.46 19.49
C GLU A 64 -12.06 -1.03 19.58
N ARG A 65 -12.37 0.24 19.30
CA ARG A 65 -13.77 0.71 19.23
C ARG A 65 -14.54 -0.03 18.14
N ASP A 66 -13.93 -0.19 16.97
CA ASP A 66 -14.51 -0.91 15.84
C ASP A 66 -14.75 -2.39 16.18
N ARG A 67 -13.85 -3.03 16.94
CA ARG A 67 -14.05 -4.40 17.45
C ARG A 67 -15.29 -4.53 18.36
N VAL A 68 -15.55 -3.53 19.21
CA VAL A 68 -16.66 -3.57 20.18
C VAL A 68 -18.01 -3.24 19.52
N HIS A 69 -18.04 -2.35 18.53
CA HIS A 69 -19.29 -1.78 17.99
C HIS A 69 -19.82 -2.51 16.75
N HIS A 70 -19.05 -3.41 16.13
CA HIS A 70 -19.46 -4.14 14.93
C HIS A 70 -19.45 -5.66 15.16
N GLY A 71 -20.55 -6.19 15.69
CA GLY A 71 -20.75 -7.65 15.77
C GLY A 71 -20.58 -8.32 14.40
N ALA A 72 -20.07 -9.56 14.37
CA ALA A 72 -19.88 -10.49 13.23
C ALA A 72 -19.23 -9.97 11.90
N ARG A 73 -19.04 -8.66 11.73
CA ARG A 73 -18.33 -8.01 10.61
C ARG A 73 -17.18 -7.17 11.16
N GLY A 74 -16.41 -7.76 12.08
CA GLY A 74 -15.23 -7.10 12.62
C GLY A 74 -14.32 -6.64 11.48
N ARG A 75 -13.68 -5.48 11.63
CA ARG A 75 -12.64 -4.99 10.70
C ARG A 75 -11.26 -5.47 11.09
N VAL A 76 -11.16 -6.23 12.17
CA VAL A 76 -9.90 -6.67 12.75
C VAL A 76 -10.06 -8.12 13.14
N HIS A 77 -9.16 -8.95 12.64
CA HIS A 77 -9.18 -10.39 12.82
C HIS A 77 -7.81 -10.86 13.29
N HIS A 78 -7.76 -11.82 14.20
CA HIS A 78 -6.52 -12.55 14.40
C HIS A 78 -6.15 -13.24 13.07
N ALA A 79 -4.87 -13.25 12.70
CA ALA A 79 -4.46 -13.74 11.38
C ALA A 79 -4.86 -15.21 11.17
N ASP A 80 -4.66 -16.06 12.18
CA ASP A 80 -5.03 -17.48 12.11
C ASP A 80 -6.54 -17.75 12.10
N ASP A 81 -7.38 -16.79 12.50
CA ASP A 81 -8.84 -16.93 12.38
C ASP A 81 -9.30 -16.78 10.91
N LEU A 82 -8.50 -16.12 10.07
CA LEU A 82 -8.76 -15.97 8.63
C LEU A 82 -8.23 -17.16 7.84
N VAL A 83 -6.98 -17.53 8.08
CA VAL A 83 -6.30 -18.65 7.42
C VAL A 83 -5.39 -19.34 8.44
N PRO A 84 -5.58 -20.63 8.76
CA PRO A 84 -4.72 -21.33 9.70
C PRO A 84 -3.24 -21.30 9.28
N GLY A 85 -2.35 -20.87 10.19
CA GLY A 85 -0.91 -20.77 9.93
C GLY A 85 -0.49 -19.44 9.28
N LEU A 86 -1.41 -18.48 9.15
CA LEU A 86 -1.10 -17.18 8.58
C LEU A 86 -0.14 -16.38 9.47
N THR A 87 -0.26 -16.50 10.80
CA THR A 87 0.68 -15.86 11.73
C THR A 87 2.10 -16.37 11.48
N GLU A 88 2.29 -17.68 11.36
CA GLU A 88 3.60 -18.30 11.07
C GLU A 88 4.14 -17.85 9.69
N ALA A 89 3.27 -17.69 8.70
CA ALA A 89 3.67 -17.17 7.39
C ALA A 89 4.17 -15.72 7.46
N PHE A 90 3.52 -14.85 8.23
CA PHE A 90 4.02 -13.50 8.47
C PHE A 90 5.30 -13.50 9.32
N ASP A 91 5.39 -14.37 10.32
CA ASP A 91 6.60 -14.50 11.15
C ASP A 91 7.79 -14.97 10.31
N GLU A 92 7.61 -15.91 9.38
CA GLU A 92 8.67 -16.32 8.43
C GLU A 92 9.02 -15.19 7.46
N LEU A 93 8.05 -14.35 7.06
CA LEU A 93 8.34 -13.16 6.23
C LEU A 93 9.17 -12.11 6.99
N ILE A 94 8.92 -11.94 8.29
CA ILE A 94 9.53 -10.90 9.14
C ILE A 94 10.85 -11.35 9.78
N HIS A 95 10.88 -12.57 10.29
CA HIS A 95 11.98 -13.14 11.07
C HIS A 95 12.73 -14.25 10.33
N GLY A 96 12.15 -14.80 9.26
CA GLY A 96 12.72 -15.92 8.52
C GLY A 96 13.95 -15.53 7.70
N GLY A 97 14.70 -16.54 7.27
CA GLY A 97 16.01 -16.36 6.64
C GLY A 97 15.98 -15.68 5.26
N ARG A 98 14.79 -15.52 4.66
CA ARG A 98 14.59 -14.85 3.37
C ARG A 98 14.06 -13.43 3.49
N GLY A 99 13.51 -13.05 4.64
CA GLY A 99 13.10 -11.68 4.91
C GLY A 99 14.30 -10.74 5.11
N PRO A 100 14.10 -9.42 5.02
CA PRO A 100 15.14 -8.46 5.35
C PRO A 100 15.49 -8.57 6.84
N ARG A 101 16.76 -8.83 7.16
CA ARG A 101 17.22 -9.03 8.55
C ARG A 101 16.92 -7.86 9.48
N PHE A 102 16.86 -6.65 8.93
CA PHE A 102 16.57 -5.43 9.67
C PHE A 102 15.07 -5.24 9.99
N LEU A 103 14.15 -6.01 9.37
CA LEU A 103 12.72 -5.74 9.47
C LEU A 103 12.17 -5.95 10.88
N ALA A 104 12.47 -7.08 11.51
CA ALA A 104 12.06 -7.35 12.89
C ALA A 104 12.62 -6.30 13.89
N PRO A 105 13.95 -6.01 13.90
CA PRO A 105 14.48 -4.92 14.73
C PRO A 105 13.86 -3.55 14.43
N LEU A 106 13.48 -3.27 13.18
CA LEU A 106 12.80 -2.03 12.81
C LEU A 106 11.40 -1.95 13.40
N ILE A 107 10.62 -3.04 13.35
CA ILE A 107 9.30 -3.13 13.98
C ILE A 107 9.40 -2.88 15.50
N ASP A 108 10.35 -3.51 16.17
CA ASP A 108 10.61 -3.29 17.60
C ASP A 108 11.00 -1.82 17.89
N ARG A 109 11.79 -1.22 16.98
CA ARG A 109 12.22 0.18 17.11
C ARG A 109 11.05 1.15 16.93
N PHE A 110 10.11 0.84 16.06
CA PHE A 110 8.84 1.57 15.93
C PHE A 110 8.02 1.49 17.22
N ALA A 111 7.83 0.28 17.75
CA ALA A 111 7.06 0.05 18.97
C ALA A 111 7.64 0.80 20.17
N THR A 112 8.95 0.71 20.38
CA THR A 112 9.65 1.37 21.50
C THR A 112 9.65 2.90 21.39
N SER A 113 9.57 3.44 20.17
CA SER A 113 9.40 4.88 19.91
C SER A 113 7.93 5.34 19.97
N GLY A 114 6.99 4.44 20.29
CA GLY A 114 5.56 4.75 20.39
C GLY A 114 4.88 4.96 19.05
N HIS A 115 5.40 4.36 17.98
CA HIS A 115 4.81 4.41 16.65
C HIS A 115 4.14 3.08 16.27
N GLY A 116 2.98 3.17 15.62
CA GLY A 116 2.36 2.04 14.92
C GLY A 116 3.10 1.72 13.61
N PHE A 117 3.13 0.43 13.28
CA PHE A 117 3.73 -0.13 12.07
C PHE A 117 2.83 -1.23 11.55
N TRP A 118 2.55 -1.22 10.25
CA TRP A 118 1.74 -2.24 9.58
C TRP A 118 2.38 -2.61 8.26
N LEU A 119 2.45 -3.91 7.96
CA LEU A 119 2.65 -4.37 6.58
C LEU A 119 1.36 -4.14 5.81
N VAL A 120 1.45 -3.72 4.56
CA VAL A 120 0.29 -3.32 3.77
C VAL A 120 0.38 -3.79 2.32
N GLY A 121 -0.74 -3.72 1.60
CA GLY A 121 -0.74 -3.94 0.16
C GLY A 121 -0.41 -5.37 -0.22
N GLY A 122 0.75 -5.57 -0.84
CA GLY A 122 1.14 -6.83 -1.46
C GLY A 122 1.23 -8.01 -0.51
N ALA A 123 1.98 -7.85 0.58
CA ALA A 123 2.26 -8.94 1.50
C ALA A 123 0.99 -9.51 2.17
N PRO A 124 0.11 -8.71 2.81
CA PRO A 124 -1.10 -9.27 3.39
C PRO A 124 -2.02 -9.94 2.37
N ARG A 125 -2.22 -9.31 1.20
CA ARG A 125 -3.03 -9.87 0.10
C ARG A 125 -2.50 -11.20 -0.38
N ASP A 126 -1.19 -11.30 -0.63
CA ASP A 126 -0.59 -12.49 -1.21
C ASP A 126 -0.60 -13.65 -0.21
N LEU A 127 -0.25 -13.42 1.07
CA LEU A 127 -0.31 -14.46 2.10
C LEU A 127 -1.75 -14.92 2.39
N LEU A 128 -2.74 -14.02 2.45
CA LEU A 128 -4.16 -14.40 2.56
C LEU A 128 -4.65 -15.19 1.34
N SER A 129 -4.08 -14.94 0.17
CA SER A 129 -4.33 -15.71 -1.05
C SER A 129 -3.63 -17.08 -1.06
N GLY A 130 -2.85 -17.40 -0.02
CA GLY A 130 -2.14 -18.65 0.16
C GLY A 130 -0.81 -18.74 -0.61
N PHE A 131 -0.22 -17.59 -0.95
CA PHE A 131 1.18 -17.53 -1.40
C PHE A 131 2.09 -17.85 -0.23
N ARG A 132 3.27 -18.40 -0.52
CA ARG A 132 4.30 -18.61 0.48
C ARG A 132 5.04 -17.31 0.80
N PRO A 133 5.66 -17.18 1.98
CA PRO A 133 6.47 -16.02 2.32
C PRO A 133 7.55 -15.70 1.29
N ASP A 134 8.16 -16.71 0.67
CA ASP A 134 9.19 -16.53 -0.37
C ASP A 134 8.66 -16.17 -1.76
N GLU A 135 7.34 -16.08 -1.92
CA GLU A 135 6.67 -15.65 -3.15
C GLU A 135 6.11 -14.22 -3.02
N VAL A 136 6.20 -13.62 -1.83
CA VAL A 136 5.89 -12.21 -1.61
C VAL A 136 7.04 -11.39 -2.20
N GLY A 137 6.74 -10.62 -3.25
CA GLY A 137 7.75 -9.89 -4.03
C GLY A 137 8.31 -8.67 -3.30
N ASP A 138 7.44 -7.74 -2.94
CA ASP A 138 7.81 -6.45 -2.35
C ASP A 138 7.14 -6.28 -0.99
N LEU A 139 7.85 -5.63 -0.06
CA LEU A 139 7.34 -5.28 1.26
C LEU A 139 6.98 -3.80 1.30
N ASP A 140 5.69 -3.54 1.44
CA ASP A 140 5.17 -2.21 1.73
C ASP A 140 4.77 -2.13 3.19
N ALA A 141 5.08 -1.00 3.83
CA ALA A 141 4.67 -0.68 5.18
C ALA A 141 4.05 0.70 5.28
N THR A 142 3.15 0.84 6.25
CA THR A 142 2.68 2.15 6.71
C THR A 142 2.78 2.26 8.22
N GLY A 143 2.69 3.47 8.74
CA GLY A 143 2.86 3.71 10.16
C GLY A 143 2.52 5.12 10.56
N THR A 144 2.62 5.36 11.87
CA THR A 144 2.37 6.70 12.44
C THR A 144 3.61 7.59 12.42
N ALA A 145 4.79 7.04 12.14
CA ALA A 145 6.01 7.83 12.07
C ALA A 145 6.01 8.68 10.78
N PRO A 146 6.28 9.99 10.86
CA PRO A 146 6.53 10.81 9.67
C PRO A 146 7.84 10.39 8.98
N ALA A 147 8.08 10.91 7.78
CA ALA A 147 9.15 10.44 6.88
C ALA A 147 10.55 10.57 7.50
N GLY A 148 10.84 11.71 8.14
CA GLY A 148 12.10 11.96 8.82
C GLY A 148 12.32 11.03 10.01
N ALA A 149 11.31 10.89 10.87
CA ALA A 149 11.35 9.95 11.98
C ALA A 149 11.56 8.49 11.51
N PHE A 150 10.89 8.04 10.44
CA PHE A 150 11.17 6.72 9.85
C PHE A 150 12.63 6.59 9.43
N CYS A 151 13.18 7.59 8.72
CA CYS A 151 14.55 7.52 8.24
C CYS A 151 15.58 7.47 9.37
N ASP A 152 15.36 8.20 10.47
CA ASP A 152 16.22 8.14 11.66
C ASP A 152 16.13 6.75 12.34
N LEU A 153 14.92 6.17 12.46
CA LEU A 153 14.73 4.83 13.05
C LEU A 153 15.34 3.74 12.17
N ALA A 154 15.17 3.84 10.85
CA ALA A 154 15.76 2.93 9.88
C ALA A 154 17.30 3.00 9.93
N ASP A 155 17.88 4.20 10.01
CA ASP A 155 19.33 4.36 10.15
C ASP A 155 19.87 3.68 11.40
N ASP A 156 19.28 3.97 12.55
CA ASP A 156 19.69 3.38 13.82
C ASP A 156 19.70 1.84 13.77
N VAL A 157 18.73 1.26 13.05
CA VAL A 157 18.62 -0.20 12.91
C VAL A 157 19.61 -0.75 11.87
N LEU A 158 19.70 -0.14 10.70
CA LEU A 158 20.59 -0.60 9.61
C LEU A 158 22.06 -0.53 10.05
N GLU A 159 22.45 0.53 10.76
CA GLU A 159 23.80 0.69 11.31
C GLU A 159 24.11 -0.39 12.36
N ARG A 160 23.15 -0.71 13.25
CA ARG A 160 23.33 -1.72 14.31
C ARG A 160 23.33 -3.16 13.81
N ASP A 161 22.56 -3.46 12.78
CA ASP A 161 22.57 -4.79 12.14
C ASP A 161 23.93 -5.11 11.52
N GLY A 162 24.67 -4.08 11.08
CA GLY A 162 26.00 -4.19 10.47
C GLY A 162 25.96 -4.78 9.05
N SER A 163 25.24 -5.87 8.83
CA SER A 163 25.11 -6.49 7.50
C SER A 163 24.21 -5.71 6.55
N SER A 164 23.26 -4.95 7.10
CA SER A 164 22.33 -4.10 6.35
C SER A 164 22.77 -2.63 6.31
N ALA A 165 23.92 -2.27 6.91
CA ALA A 165 24.42 -0.89 6.92
C ALA A 165 24.73 -0.35 5.51
N GLU A 166 24.95 -1.24 4.55
CA GLU A 166 25.18 -0.88 3.14
C GLU A 166 23.89 -0.63 2.36
N CYS A 167 22.71 -0.96 2.91
CA CYS A 167 21.42 -0.77 2.25
C CYS A 167 21.12 0.73 2.11
N PRO A 168 21.14 1.28 0.88
CA PRO A 168 20.90 2.70 0.70
C PRO A 168 19.42 3.02 0.82
N ARG A 169 19.14 4.26 1.19
CA ARG A 169 17.79 4.79 1.29
C ARG A 169 17.49 5.75 0.17
N ARG A 170 16.22 5.79 -0.22
CA ARG A 170 15.68 6.76 -1.17
C ARG A 170 14.45 7.42 -0.57
N PHE A 171 14.22 8.67 -0.96
CA PHE A 171 13.03 9.42 -0.56
C PHE A 171 12.36 10.03 -1.80
N SER A 172 11.04 9.99 -1.83
CA SER A 172 10.21 10.67 -2.82
C SER A 172 9.47 11.83 -2.15
N PRO A 173 9.86 13.09 -2.39
CA PRO A 173 9.19 14.27 -1.81
C PRO A 173 7.71 14.36 -2.20
N ASP A 174 7.36 13.93 -3.41
CA ASP A 174 5.98 14.02 -3.96
C ASP A 174 5.00 13.01 -3.36
N SER A 175 5.50 11.95 -2.73
CA SER A 175 4.66 10.89 -2.14
C SER A 175 4.94 10.66 -0.66
N LEU A 176 6.03 11.23 -0.14
CA LEU A 176 6.61 10.96 1.18
C LEU A 176 6.95 9.49 1.41
N VAL A 177 7.19 8.73 0.34
CA VAL A 177 7.65 7.34 0.42
C VAL A 177 9.15 7.34 0.70
N CYS A 178 9.53 6.61 1.74
CA CYS A 178 10.91 6.31 2.10
C CYS A 178 11.19 4.83 1.76
N SER A 179 12.19 4.59 0.93
CA SER A 179 12.55 3.24 0.49
C SER A 179 13.88 2.82 1.11
N VAL A 180 13.97 1.56 1.55
CA VAL A 180 15.24 0.86 1.79
C VAL A 180 15.48 -0.04 0.58
N LEU A 181 16.65 0.09 -0.04
CA LEU A 181 17.03 -0.66 -1.23
C LEU A 181 18.02 -1.78 -0.89
N THR A 182 18.21 -2.72 -1.80
CA THR A 182 19.33 -3.67 -1.72
C THR A 182 20.67 -2.93 -1.80
N PRO A 183 21.78 -3.51 -1.29
CA PRO A 183 23.11 -2.92 -1.42
C PRO A 183 23.47 -2.56 -2.87
N GLN A 184 23.02 -3.36 -3.84
CA GLN A 184 23.24 -3.17 -5.28
C GLN A 184 22.35 -2.09 -5.90
N ARG A 185 21.35 -1.56 -5.17
CA ARG A 185 20.38 -0.55 -5.64
C ARG A 185 19.51 -1.01 -6.80
N ASP A 186 19.35 -2.31 -6.96
CA ASP A 186 18.61 -2.90 -8.07
C ASP A 186 17.14 -3.17 -7.73
N SER A 187 16.79 -3.19 -6.44
CA SER A 187 15.45 -3.53 -5.97
C SER A 187 15.11 -2.87 -4.64
N HIS A 188 13.81 -2.67 -4.43
CA HIS A 188 13.23 -2.17 -3.20
C HIS A 188 13.09 -3.32 -2.22
N VAL A 189 13.60 -3.14 -1.00
CA VAL A 189 13.49 -4.14 0.07
C VAL A 189 12.31 -3.83 0.98
N LEU A 190 12.11 -2.53 1.26
CA LEU A 190 10.99 -2.03 2.04
C LEU A 190 10.63 -0.63 1.55
N ASP A 191 9.37 -0.41 1.20
CA ASP A 191 8.81 0.92 1.01
C ASP A 191 7.94 1.28 2.22
N TYR A 192 8.20 2.43 2.83
CA TYR A 192 7.46 2.95 3.96
C TYR A 192 6.83 4.30 3.62
N ARG A 193 5.56 4.47 3.99
CA ARG A 193 4.89 5.78 3.97
C ARG A 193 4.07 5.94 5.24
N GLY A 194 4.19 7.07 5.93
CA GLY A 194 3.26 7.39 7.02
C GLY A 194 1.80 7.42 6.54
N LEU A 195 0.83 7.16 7.42
CA LEU A 195 -0.60 7.10 7.06
C LEU A 195 -1.03 8.34 6.26
N GLY A 196 -1.38 8.17 4.99
CA GLY A 196 -1.45 9.27 4.03
C GLY A 196 -2.58 10.27 4.34
N LEU A 197 -2.31 11.57 4.31
CA LEU A 197 -3.31 12.62 4.53
C LEU A 197 -3.67 13.31 3.20
N ARG A 198 -4.97 13.41 2.91
CA ARG A 198 -5.51 14.09 1.70
C ARG A 198 -6.10 15.46 2.04
N GLY A 199 -6.36 16.25 0.99
CA GLY A 199 -7.02 17.56 1.10
C GLY A 199 -6.04 18.72 1.25
N LEU A 200 -4.73 18.46 1.19
CA LEU A 200 -3.68 19.46 1.25
C LEU A 200 -3.07 19.68 -0.14
N PRO A 201 -2.58 20.89 -0.46
CA PRO A 201 -1.92 21.20 -1.73
C PRO A 201 -0.49 20.63 -1.82
N TYR A 202 -0.07 19.84 -0.84
CA TYR A 202 1.23 19.19 -0.73
C TYR A 202 1.07 17.81 -0.09
N PRO A 203 2.03 16.89 -0.29
CA PRO A 203 2.02 15.58 0.35
C PRO A 203 2.09 15.70 1.87
N ALA A 204 1.26 14.92 2.56
CA ALA A 204 1.23 14.88 4.01
C ALA A 204 0.85 13.48 4.52
N THR A 205 1.14 13.23 5.80
CA THR A 205 0.84 11.98 6.51
C THR A 205 0.26 12.28 7.90
N GLY A 206 -0.06 11.23 8.65
CA GLY A 206 -0.64 11.32 10.00
C GLY A 206 -2.16 11.37 9.95
N THR A 207 -2.82 10.43 9.27
CA THR A 207 -4.26 10.23 9.45
C THR A 207 -4.56 8.90 10.16
N ASP A 208 -5.80 8.41 10.08
CA ASP A 208 -6.24 7.09 10.48
C ASP A 208 -6.17 6.03 9.37
N LEU A 209 -6.39 4.77 9.74
CA LEU A 209 -6.29 3.64 8.82
C LEU A 209 -7.38 3.66 7.73
N ASP A 210 -8.56 4.20 7.99
CA ASP A 210 -9.66 4.30 7.00
C ASP A 210 -9.29 5.32 5.92
N GLN A 211 -8.85 6.51 6.33
CA GLN A 211 -8.45 7.55 5.39
C GLN A 211 -7.22 7.14 4.59
N ASP A 212 -6.23 6.44 5.15
CA ASP A 212 -5.11 5.88 4.38
C ASP A 212 -5.60 4.86 3.35
N SER A 213 -6.45 3.93 3.77
CA SER A 213 -6.99 2.86 2.93
C SER A 213 -7.77 3.39 1.72
N ARG A 214 -8.53 4.47 1.88
CA ARG A 214 -9.26 5.13 0.78
C ARG A 214 -8.36 5.72 -0.30
N GLN A 215 -7.06 5.87 -0.04
CA GLN A 215 -6.11 6.44 -1.01
C GLN A 215 -5.40 5.40 -1.84
N ARG A 216 -5.52 4.14 -1.45
CA ARG A 216 -4.96 3.02 -2.15
C ARG A 216 -5.75 2.77 -3.43
N ASP A 217 -5.18 1.94 -4.28
CA ASP A 217 -5.67 1.66 -5.62
C ASP A 217 -6.88 0.70 -5.58
N LEU A 218 -6.70 -0.49 -5.01
CA LEU A 218 -7.68 -1.57 -4.99
C LEU A 218 -7.99 -2.00 -3.56
N THR A 219 -9.21 -2.47 -3.32
CA THR A 219 -9.68 -2.92 -1.99
C THR A 219 -8.79 -4.00 -1.42
N VAL A 220 -8.39 -4.99 -2.21
CA VAL A 220 -7.46 -6.05 -1.80
C VAL A 220 -6.09 -5.51 -1.32
N ASN A 221 -5.72 -4.30 -1.72
CA ASN A 221 -4.48 -3.64 -1.29
C ASN A 221 -4.67 -2.76 -0.04
N THR A 222 -5.89 -2.67 0.49
CA THR A 222 -6.19 -1.96 1.75
C THR A 222 -6.06 -2.83 2.98
N LEU A 223 -5.73 -4.11 2.82
CA LEU A 223 -5.44 -5.00 3.93
C LEU A 223 -4.13 -4.59 4.60
N LEU A 224 -4.15 -4.57 5.93
CA LEU A 224 -2.98 -4.32 6.77
C LEU A 224 -2.75 -5.53 7.67
N TYR A 225 -1.48 -5.81 7.96
CA TYR A 225 -1.08 -6.75 9.00
C TYR A 225 -0.27 -6.02 10.07
N ASP A 226 -0.70 -6.17 11.31
CA ASP A 226 -0.01 -5.67 12.49
C ASP A 226 0.82 -6.80 13.12
N PRO A 227 2.16 -6.74 13.00
CA PRO A 227 3.02 -7.80 13.51
C PRO A 227 3.07 -7.87 15.04
N LEU A 228 2.78 -6.78 15.76
CA LEU A 228 2.84 -6.77 17.23
C LEU A 228 1.63 -7.45 17.86
N HIS A 229 0.47 -7.31 17.24
CA HIS A 229 -0.78 -7.88 17.72
C HIS A 229 -1.26 -9.08 16.89
N GLN A 230 -0.50 -9.48 15.87
CA GLN A 230 -0.77 -10.61 14.98
C GLN A 230 -2.18 -10.57 14.36
N VAL A 231 -2.61 -9.36 13.98
CA VAL A 231 -3.95 -9.12 13.43
C VAL A 231 -3.92 -8.58 12.02
N VAL A 232 -4.87 -9.05 11.22
CA VAL A 232 -5.20 -8.45 9.93
C VAL A 232 -6.30 -7.41 10.15
N VAL A 233 -6.11 -6.24 9.55
CA VAL A 233 -7.05 -5.12 9.58
C VAL A 233 -7.59 -4.91 8.17
N ASP A 234 -8.91 -4.83 8.05
CA ASP A 234 -9.66 -4.42 6.85
C ASP A 234 -10.43 -3.12 7.16
N PRO A 235 -9.78 -1.94 7.07
CA PRO A 235 -10.40 -0.68 7.49
C PRO A 235 -11.67 -0.36 6.71
N LEU A 236 -11.73 -0.76 5.43
CA LEU A 236 -12.90 -0.53 4.58
C LEU A 236 -14.00 -1.58 4.80
N GLY A 237 -13.71 -2.69 5.49
CA GLY A 237 -14.64 -3.77 5.81
C GLY A 237 -15.16 -4.54 4.60
N ARG A 238 -14.41 -4.56 3.50
CA ARG A 238 -14.80 -5.22 2.25
C ARG A 238 -13.66 -5.99 1.59
N ALA A 239 -12.41 -5.65 1.88
CA ALA A 239 -11.25 -6.26 1.24
C ALA A 239 -11.18 -7.77 1.49
N LEU A 240 -11.57 -8.25 2.68
CA LEU A 240 -11.64 -9.69 2.98
C LEU A 240 -12.75 -10.42 2.20
N GLY A 241 -13.83 -9.72 1.84
CA GLY A 241 -14.89 -10.26 0.98
C GLY A 241 -14.47 -10.28 -0.50
N ASP A 242 -13.71 -9.28 -0.92
CA ASP A 242 -13.14 -9.18 -2.28
C ASP A 242 -11.95 -10.15 -2.46
N LEU A 243 -11.30 -10.55 -1.37
CA LEU A 243 -10.19 -11.50 -1.34
C LEU A 243 -10.59 -12.77 -0.56
N PRO A 244 -11.52 -13.58 -1.08
CA PRO A 244 -11.90 -14.81 -0.41
C PRO A 244 -10.67 -15.71 -0.23
N HIS A 245 -10.53 -16.26 0.97
CA HIS A 245 -9.57 -17.33 1.24
C HIS A 245 -9.91 -18.56 0.38
N ARG A 246 -8.98 -19.53 0.32
CA ARG A 246 -9.11 -20.75 -0.50
C ARG A 246 -10.51 -21.39 -0.36
N GLY A 247 -11.20 -21.56 -1.48
CA GLY A 247 -12.57 -22.12 -1.54
C GLY A 247 -13.72 -21.10 -1.47
N GLY A 248 -13.46 -19.81 -1.27
CA GLY A 248 -14.48 -18.78 -1.02
C GLY A 248 -15.04 -18.02 -2.24
N GLY A 249 -14.91 -18.56 -3.46
CA GLY A 249 -15.35 -17.88 -4.70
C GLY A 249 -14.23 -17.09 -5.40
N PRO A 250 -14.54 -16.37 -6.49
CA PRO A 250 -13.54 -15.64 -7.26
C PRO A 250 -13.04 -14.39 -6.53
N ARG A 251 -11.75 -14.06 -6.72
CA ARG A 251 -11.17 -12.81 -6.22
C ARG A 251 -11.77 -11.64 -6.99
N GLN A 252 -12.05 -10.53 -6.33
CA GLN A 252 -12.64 -9.34 -6.95
C GLN A 252 -11.61 -8.21 -7.07
N LEU A 253 -11.52 -7.60 -8.25
CA LEU A 253 -10.79 -6.34 -8.44
C LEU A 253 -11.75 -5.17 -8.30
N VAL A 254 -11.74 -4.54 -7.12
CA VAL A 254 -12.59 -3.39 -6.81
C VAL A 254 -11.70 -2.18 -6.49
N PRO A 255 -11.90 -1.03 -7.14
CA PRO A 255 -11.24 0.21 -6.74
C PRO A 255 -11.53 0.59 -5.28
N ALA A 256 -10.49 0.94 -4.51
CA ALA A 256 -10.66 1.32 -3.10
C ALA A 256 -11.33 2.69 -2.96
N GLY A 257 -11.24 3.55 -3.96
CA GLY A 257 -11.90 4.86 -3.97
C GLY A 257 -12.12 5.36 -5.39
N ALA A 258 -13.00 6.36 -5.52
CA ALA A 258 -13.08 7.14 -6.74
C ALA A 258 -11.96 8.20 -6.74
N SER A 259 -11.35 8.43 -7.89
CA SER A 259 -10.47 9.56 -8.14
C SER A 259 -10.99 10.32 -9.36
N GLU A 260 -10.88 11.64 -9.31
CA GLU A 260 -11.15 12.51 -10.47
C GLU A 260 -9.87 12.90 -11.20
N SER A 261 -8.70 12.59 -10.62
CA SER A 261 -7.40 12.85 -11.23
C SER A 261 -7.20 11.92 -12.43
N PRO A 262 -6.99 12.46 -13.64
CA PRO A 262 -6.84 11.62 -14.83
C PRO A 262 -5.62 10.71 -14.75
N GLU A 263 -4.51 11.19 -14.17
CA GLU A 263 -3.30 10.38 -13.93
C GLU A 263 -3.60 9.21 -12.98
N THR A 264 -4.28 9.46 -11.86
CA THR A 264 -4.62 8.40 -10.89
C THR A 264 -5.55 7.35 -11.49
N CYS A 265 -6.52 7.77 -12.31
CA CYS A 265 -7.41 6.84 -13.01
C CYS A 265 -6.63 5.97 -14.00
N ALA A 266 -5.73 6.55 -14.79
CA ALA A 266 -4.90 5.81 -15.73
C ALA A 266 -3.93 4.84 -15.02
N GLU A 267 -3.30 5.27 -13.93
CA GLU A 267 -2.46 4.42 -13.09
C GLU A 267 -3.22 3.24 -12.50
N LEU A 268 -4.42 3.47 -11.97
CA LEU A 268 -5.29 2.44 -11.42
C LEU A 268 -5.70 1.42 -12.49
N LEU A 269 -5.98 1.87 -13.72
CA LEU A 269 -6.24 0.97 -14.85
C LEU A 269 -5.03 0.08 -15.14
N LEU A 270 -3.83 0.65 -15.25
CA LEU A 270 -2.60 -0.13 -15.48
C LEU A 270 -2.36 -1.15 -14.36
N ARG A 271 -2.57 -0.76 -13.10
CA ARG A 271 -2.46 -1.68 -11.95
C ARG A 271 -3.53 -2.77 -12.00
N ALA A 272 -4.77 -2.47 -12.36
CA ALA A 272 -5.81 -3.49 -12.53
C ALA A 272 -5.43 -4.50 -13.62
N LEU A 273 -4.91 -4.04 -14.76
CA LEU A 273 -4.43 -4.91 -15.83
C LEU A 273 -3.23 -5.77 -15.39
N LYS A 274 -2.33 -5.25 -14.54
CA LYS A 274 -1.26 -6.04 -13.89
C LYS A 274 -1.86 -7.21 -13.09
N PHE A 275 -2.91 -6.97 -12.31
CA PHE A 275 -3.56 -8.03 -11.53
C PHE A 275 -4.26 -9.06 -12.40
N LEU A 276 -4.88 -8.65 -13.52
CA LEU A 276 -5.40 -9.59 -14.51
C LEU A 276 -4.29 -10.52 -15.01
N LEU A 277 -3.17 -9.95 -15.46
CA LEU A 277 -2.05 -10.74 -15.95
C LEU A 277 -1.51 -11.68 -14.87
N ARG A 278 -1.33 -11.18 -13.65
CA ARG A 278 -0.81 -11.96 -12.54
C ARG A 278 -1.73 -13.15 -12.22
N TRP A 279 -3.00 -12.88 -11.93
CA TRP A 279 -3.92 -13.90 -11.42
C TRP A 279 -4.60 -14.77 -12.48
N GLN A 280 -4.56 -14.41 -13.76
CA GLN A 280 -5.07 -15.27 -14.84
C GLN A 280 -4.04 -16.27 -15.39
N GLN A 281 -2.75 -16.10 -15.07
CA GLN A 281 -1.71 -17.03 -15.54
C GLN A 281 -1.93 -18.42 -14.92
N PRO A 282 -2.15 -19.48 -15.71
CA PRO A 282 -2.35 -20.87 -15.21
C PRO A 282 -1.15 -21.45 -14.44
N GLY A 283 -0.09 -20.65 -14.24
CA GLY A 283 1.14 -20.98 -13.53
C GLY A 283 1.22 -20.44 -12.11
N ASP A 284 0.40 -19.47 -11.71
CA ASP A 284 0.40 -18.94 -10.33
C ASP A 284 -0.13 -19.97 -9.31
N ASP A 285 -0.91 -20.95 -9.77
CA ASP A 285 -1.29 -22.13 -8.98
C ASP A 285 -0.15 -23.17 -8.80
N ARG A 286 1.04 -22.96 -9.37
CA ARG A 286 2.17 -23.91 -9.20
C ARG A 286 2.73 -23.91 -7.78
N ALA A 287 2.54 -22.83 -7.02
CA ALA A 287 2.77 -22.77 -5.58
C ALA A 287 1.90 -23.82 -4.85
N VAL A 288 0.65 -23.98 -5.30
CA VAL A 288 -0.36 -24.88 -4.72
C VAL A 288 -0.11 -26.34 -5.11
N ARG A 289 0.35 -26.60 -6.35
CA ARG A 289 0.59 -27.97 -6.84
C ARG A 289 1.79 -28.67 -6.23
N ARG A 290 2.73 -27.96 -5.58
CA ARG A 290 3.93 -28.59 -4.99
C ARG A 290 3.75 -29.14 -3.57
N GLN A 291 2.70 -28.76 -2.84
CA GLN A 291 2.43 -29.29 -1.49
C GLN A 291 1.36 -30.39 -1.43
N ASN A 292 0.51 -30.51 -2.47
CA ASN A 292 -0.50 -31.57 -2.50
C ASN A 292 -0.06 -32.72 -3.40
N ARG A 293 0.45 -33.78 -2.75
CA ARG A 293 0.38 -35.15 -3.27
C ARG A 293 -1.04 -35.41 -3.78
N PRO A 294 -1.23 -36.10 -4.92
CA PRO A 294 -2.55 -36.33 -5.46
C PRO A 294 -3.39 -37.12 -4.45
N ARG A 295 -4.51 -36.55 -4.02
CA ARG A 295 -5.65 -37.33 -3.53
C ARG A 295 -6.40 -37.76 -4.79
N PRO A 296 -6.43 -39.05 -5.13
CA PRO A 296 -7.27 -39.52 -6.22
C PRO A 296 -8.74 -39.41 -5.74
N ASP A 297 -9.62 -38.98 -6.63
CA ASP A 297 -11.08 -39.12 -6.56
C ASP A 297 -11.93 -38.09 -5.79
N SER A 298 -11.64 -36.79 -5.85
CA SER A 298 -12.67 -35.78 -5.52
C SER A 298 -12.89 -34.82 -6.68
N GLY A 299 -14.13 -34.80 -7.18
CA GLY A 299 -14.54 -34.13 -8.40
C GLY A 299 -14.42 -32.60 -8.38
N ALA A 300 -14.38 -32.07 -9.61
CA ALA A 300 -14.46 -30.66 -9.99
C ALA A 300 -13.62 -29.72 -9.10
N GLU A 301 -12.35 -29.57 -9.47
CA GLU A 301 -11.57 -28.38 -9.09
C GLU A 301 -12.32 -27.15 -9.64
N GLU A 302 -13.08 -26.46 -8.79
CA GLU A 302 -13.64 -25.16 -9.11
C GLU A 302 -12.47 -24.21 -9.33
N GLU A 303 -12.21 -23.92 -10.61
CA GLU A 303 -11.21 -22.97 -11.06
C GLU A 303 -11.50 -21.63 -10.37
N HIS A 304 -10.65 -21.25 -9.41
CA HIS A 304 -10.77 -20.01 -8.66
C HIS A 304 -10.42 -18.83 -9.55
N GLY A 305 -11.38 -18.44 -10.39
CA GLY A 305 -11.24 -17.36 -11.34
C GLY A 305 -11.09 -15.99 -10.68
N LEU A 306 -10.67 -15.04 -11.49
CA LEU A 306 -10.68 -13.62 -11.17
C LEU A 306 -12.00 -13.00 -11.66
N ASP A 307 -12.75 -12.37 -10.76
CA ASP A 307 -13.88 -11.51 -11.11
C ASP A 307 -13.41 -10.06 -11.27
N ASP A 308 -13.32 -9.62 -12.52
CA ASP A 308 -12.95 -8.27 -12.89
C ASP A 308 -14.17 -7.40 -13.28
N SER A 309 -15.39 -7.86 -13.00
CA SER A 309 -16.62 -7.16 -13.37
C SER A 309 -16.72 -5.77 -12.73
N ALA A 310 -16.35 -5.64 -11.45
CA ALA A 310 -16.38 -4.37 -10.74
C ALA A 310 -15.42 -3.34 -11.34
N VAL A 311 -14.17 -3.73 -11.62
CA VAL A 311 -13.21 -2.82 -12.27
C VAL A 311 -13.59 -2.50 -13.71
N ARG A 312 -14.19 -3.44 -14.47
CA ARG A 312 -14.72 -3.15 -15.82
C ARG A 312 -15.88 -2.17 -15.77
N ALA A 313 -16.79 -2.34 -14.80
CA ALA A 313 -17.90 -1.41 -14.61
C ALA A 313 -17.39 -0.01 -14.25
N TRP A 314 -16.42 0.08 -13.34
CA TRP A 314 -15.76 1.34 -13.01
C TRP A 314 -15.04 1.97 -14.21
N ALA A 315 -14.26 1.20 -14.97
CA ALA A 315 -13.54 1.70 -16.15
C ALA A 315 -14.48 2.33 -17.19
N LYS A 316 -15.69 1.78 -17.36
CA LYS A 316 -16.73 2.32 -18.24
C LYS A 316 -17.36 3.64 -17.76
N THR A 317 -17.20 3.97 -16.48
CA THR A 317 -17.65 5.26 -15.91
C THR A 317 -16.62 6.36 -16.05
N LEU A 318 -15.41 6.04 -16.51
CA LEU A 318 -14.35 7.04 -16.70
C LEU A 318 -14.75 8.04 -17.80
N PRO A 319 -14.33 9.32 -17.65
CA PRO A 319 -14.62 10.33 -18.65
C PRO A 319 -14.09 9.93 -20.03
N ALA A 320 -14.92 10.09 -21.07
CA ALA A 320 -14.52 9.77 -22.45
C ALA A 320 -13.33 10.65 -22.94
N ASP A 321 -13.11 11.80 -22.31
CA ASP A 321 -12.01 12.73 -22.56
C ASP A 321 -10.77 12.46 -21.69
N LEU A 322 -10.68 11.31 -21.00
CA LEU A 322 -9.54 10.99 -20.11
C LEU A 322 -8.18 11.15 -20.78
N VAL A 323 -8.02 10.66 -22.02
CA VAL A 323 -6.76 10.75 -22.77
C VAL A 323 -6.45 12.20 -23.15
N ALA A 324 -7.44 12.98 -23.57
CA ALA A 324 -7.27 14.41 -23.84
C ALA A 324 -6.85 15.18 -22.57
N ARG A 325 -7.45 14.87 -21.42
CA ARG A 325 -7.06 15.43 -20.12
C ARG A 325 -5.62 15.07 -19.74
N LEU A 326 -5.14 13.88 -20.08
CA LEU A 326 -3.74 13.51 -19.89
C LEU A 326 -2.81 14.27 -20.84
N ASP A 327 -3.22 14.52 -22.09
CA ASP A 327 -2.45 15.37 -23.01
C ASP A 327 -2.33 16.81 -22.48
N GLU A 328 -3.36 17.36 -21.83
CA GLU A 328 -3.30 18.66 -21.15
C GLU A 328 -2.30 18.69 -19.97
N ARG A 329 -2.01 17.54 -19.36
CA ARG A 329 -0.96 17.40 -18.32
C ARG A 329 0.45 17.34 -18.90
N GLY A 330 0.57 17.15 -20.22
CA GLY A 330 1.82 17.17 -20.96
C GLY A 330 2.64 15.88 -20.88
N GLU A 331 3.78 15.89 -21.58
CA GLU A 331 4.61 14.69 -21.80
C GLU A 331 5.16 14.07 -20.51
N ALA A 332 5.38 14.89 -19.46
CA ALA A 332 5.84 14.37 -18.18
C ALA A 332 4.84 13.39 -17.53
N ALA A 333 3.53 13.62 -17.71
CA ALA A 333 2.52 12.67 -17.24
C ALA A 333 2.55 11.36 -18.04
N TRP A 334 2.71 11.46 -19.36
CA TRP A 334 2.83 10.29 -20.23
C TRP A 334 4.09 9.46 -19.95
N GLN A 335 5.24 10.10 -19.73
CA GLN A 335 6.47 9.41 -19.36
C GLN A 335 6.31 8.59 -18.07
N ARG A 336 5.63 9.14 -17.06
CA ARG A 336 5.30 8.40 -15.83
C ARG A 336 4.39 7.20 -16.12
N LEU A 337 3.35 7.39 -16.93
CA LEU A 337 2.43 6.31 -17.29
C LEU A 337 3.11 5.21 -18.10
N ARG A 338 4.05 5.54 -19.01
CA ARG A 338 4.86 4.54 -19.74
C ARG A 338 5.76 3.75 -18.79
N ALA A 339 6.50 4.42 -17.91
CA ALA A 339 7.33 3.75 -16.91
C ALA A 339 6.51 2.83 -15.99
N GLN A 340 5.29 3.25 -15.64
CA GLN A 340 4.37 2.42 -14.88
C GLN A 340 3.82 1.25 -15.70
N ALA A 341 3.51 1.46 -16.99
CA ALA A 341 3.05 0.41 -17.89
C ALA A 341 4.13 -0.67 -18.09
N ASP A 342 5.41 -0.29 -18.25
CA ASP A 342 6.52 -1.23 -18.35
C ASP A 342 6.64 -2.13 -17.11
N THR A 343 6.34 -1.56 -15.94
CA THR A 343 6.33 -2.29 -14.66
C THR A 343 5.08 -3.15 -14.49
N CYS A 344 3.93 -2.66 -14.94
CA CYS A 344 2.63 -3.34 -14.76
C CYS A 344 2.37 -4.43 -15.79
N LEU A 345 2.89 -4.26 -17.00
CA LEU A 345 2.63 -5.10 -18.17
C LEU A 345 3.96 -5.54 -18.75
N PRO A 346 4.70 -6.44 -18.07
CA PRO A 346 5.98 -6.93 -18.60
C PRO A 346 5.76 -7.60 -19.95
N GLY A 347 6.51 -7.15 -20.96
CA GLY A 347 6.28 -7.55 -22.35
C GLY A 347 5.18 -6.75 -23.06
N GLY A 348 4.65 -5.68 -22.47
CA GLY A 348 3.70 -4.77 -23.10
C GLY A 348 2.23 -5.26 -23.10
N PRO A 349 1.28 -4.41 -23.50
CA PRO A 349 -0.16 -4.70 -23.44
C PRO A 349 -0.63 -5.77 -24.43
N HIS A 350 0.20 -6.15 -25.41
CA HIS A 350 -0.13 -7.25 -26.33
C HIS A 350 -0.09 -8.63 -25.67
N THR A 351 0.41 -8.71 -24.43
CA THR A 351 0.30 -9.90 -23.58
C THR A 351 -1.14 -10.18 -23.14
N LEU A 352 -2.02 -9.17 -23.20
CA LEU A 352 -3.44 -9.30 -22.89
C LEU A 352 -4.25 -9.59 -24.17
N PRO A 353 -5.23 -10.51 -24.13
CA PRO A 353 -6.15 -10.70 -25.25
C PRO A 353 -6.88 -9.40 -25.59
N ALA A 354 -6.91 -9.03 -26.86
CA ALA A 354 -7.58 -7.80 -27.32
C ALA A 354 -9.06 -7.74 -26.91
N GLU A 355 -9.71 -8.89 -26.80
CA GLU A 355 -11.10 -8.99 -26.35
C GLU A 355 -11.26 -8.64 -24.87
N SER A 356 -10.32 -9.06 -24.01
CA SER A 356 -10.26 -8.66 -22.60
C SER A 356 -10.10 -7.16 -22.47
N LEU A 357 -9.19 -6.55 -23.24
CA LEU A 357 -8.98 -5.09 -23.22
C LEU A 357 -10.24 -4.31 -23.66
N ARG A 358 -10.92 -4.77 -24.72
CA ARG A 358 -12.16 -4.14 -25.19
C ARG A 358 -13.28 -4.17 -24.14
N ALA A 359 -13.29 -5.17 -23.25
CA ALA A 359 -14.30 -5.27 -22.20
C ALA A 359 -14.22 -4.15 -21.15
N TYR A 360 -13.08 -3.47 -21.03
CA TYR A 360 -12.87 -2.31 -20.16
C TYR A 360 -13.36 -0.99 -20.78
N GLY A 361 -13.70 -0.98 -22.07
CA GLY A 361 -14.23 0.18 -22.77
C GLY A 361 -13.19 0.94 -23.62
N PRO A 362 -13.65 1.90 -24.44
CA PRO A 362 -12.83 2.57 -25.44
C PRO A 362 -11.67 3.37 -24.84
N VAL A 363 -11.88 3.98 -23.67
CA VAL A 363 -10.86 4.78 -22.97
C VAL A 363 -9.61 3.96 -22.65
N VAL A 364 -9.76 2.68 -22.26
CA VAL A 364 -8.61 1.81 -21.98
C VAL A 364 -7.85 1.46 -23.25
N VAL A 365 -8.56 1.18 -24.34
CA VAL A 365 -7.94 0.89 -25.64
C VAL A 365 -7.14 2.09 -26.14
N GLU A 366 -7.71 3.30 -26.03
CA GLU A 366 -7.05 4.54 -26.42
C GLU A 366 -5.84 4.86 -25.54
N LEU A 367 -5.99 4.72 -24.21
CA LEU A 367 -4.89 4.90 -23.25
C LEU A 367 -3.71 3.99 -23.59
N LEU A 368 -3.95 2.68 -23.80
CA LEU A 368 -2.89 1.74 -24.13
C LEU A 368 -2.27 2.03 -25.50
N ALA A 369 -3.09 2.38 -26.50
CA ALA A 369 -2.59 2.78 -27.81
C ALA A 369 -1.66 4.00 -27.71
N ARG A 370 -2.01 5.00 -26.87
CA ARG A 370 -1.20 6.19 -26.63
C ARG A 370 0.10 5.89 -25.89
N ILE A 371 0.07 4.96 -24.92
CA ILE A 371 1.25 4.49 -24.20
C ILE A 371 2.22 3.75 -25.12
N THR A 372 1.71 2.93 -26.06
CA THR A 372 2.55 2.09 -26.95
C THR A 372 2.82 2.67 -28.34
N GLY A 373 2.23 3.81 -28.68
CA GLY A 373 2.26 4.35 -30.03
C GLY A 373 3.65 4.83 -30.48
N PRO A 374 3.92 4.87 -31.80
CA PRO A 374 5.17 5.41 -32.33
C PRO A 374 5.31 6.89 -31.98
N GLY A 375 6.34 7.24 -31.20
CA GLY A 375 6.50 8.53 -30.53
C GLY A 375 6.57 8.43 -29.00
N ALA A 376 6.37 7.23 -28.47
CA ALA A 376 6.59 6.86 -27.07
C ALA A 376 8.07 6.81 -26.67
#